data_AF-A0A248LM99-F1
#
_entry.id   AF-A0A248LM99-F1
#
_cell.length_a   1.000
_cell.length_b   1.000
_cell.length_c   1.000
_cell.angle_alpha   90.00
_cell.angle_beta   90.00
_cell.angle_gamma   90.00
#
_symmetry.space_group_name_H-M   'P 1'
#
loop_
_entity.id
_entity.type
_entity.pdbx_description
1 polymer ?
#
loop_
_entity_poly.entity_id
_entity_poly.type
_entity_poly.pdbx_seq_one_letter_code
_entity_poly.pdbx_strand_id
1 'polypeptide(L)'
;MTASAAQIAFRYRPQDSATGVTRTTAKRLAEVLGVDETQVIHLALHELATKVLPQYEADEGALTKAQLSQIKKSAPKAKGGTVRSSLFEMESA
;
A
#
# COMPACT_ATOMS: atom_id res chain seq x y z
N MET A 1 -22.19 10.90 6.44
CA MET A 1 -21.71 10.57 7.80
C MET A 1 -20.38 11.28 7.99
N THR A 2 -20.33 12.33 8.79
CA THR A 2 -19.05 12.96 9.16
C THR A 2 -18.38 12.04 10.18
N ALA A 3 -17.33 11.34 9.76
CA ALA A 3 -16.53 10.55 10.69
C ALA A 3 -15.95 11.52 11.73
N SER A 4 -16.28 11.33 13.01
CA SER A 4 -15.54 11.94 14.11
C SER A 4 -14.07 11.59 13.89
N ALA A 5 -13.19 12.59 13.87
CA ALA A 5 -11.76 12.33 13.78
C ALA A 5 -11.36 11.49 14.99
N ALA A 6 -11.09 10.20 14.77
CA ALA A 6 -10.66 9.30 15.82
C ALA A 6 -9.28 9.76 16.29
N GLN A 7 -9.22 10.37 17.47
CA GLN A 7 -8.01 10.93 18.06
C GLN A 7 -7.56 10.06 19.25
N ILE A 8 -6.25 9.84 19.34
CA ILE A 8 -5.63 9.23 20.52
C ILE A 8 -4.71 10.25 21.20
N ALA A 9 -4.70 10.26 22.54
CA ALA A 9 -3.73 11.05 23.27
C ALA A 9 -2.37 10.33 23.26
N PHE A 10 -1.38 10.90 22.57
CA PHE A 10 -0.03 10.35 22.53
C PHE A 10 0.82 10.91 23.68
N ARG A 11 1.30 10.03 24.56
CA ARG A 11 2.13 10.40 25.71
C ARG A 11 3.54 9.84 25.55
N TYR A 12 4.52 10.75 25.40
CA TYR A 12 5.93 10.39 25.40
C TYR A 12 6.35 9.73 26.71
N ARG A 13 7.32 8.82 26.63
CA ARG A 13 7.93 8.21 27.81
C ARG A 13 8.98 9.15 28.40
N PRO A 14 9.25 9.06 29.72
CA PRO A 14 10.32 9.85 30.35
C PRO A 14 11.72 9.41 29.90
N GLN A 15 11.86 8.16 29.45
CA GLN A 15 13.09 7.58 28.91
C GLN A 15 12.77 6.62 27.76
N ASP A 16 13.72 6.45 26.84
CA ASP A 16 13.59 5.51 25.73
C ASP A 16 13.60 4.06 26.25
N SER A 17 12.80 3.20 25.63
CA SER A 17 12.63 1.80 26.01
C SER A 17 12.22 0.96 24.80
N ALA A 18 12.14 -0.37 24.97
CA ALA A 18 11.76 -1.29 23.90
C ALA A 18 10.38 -0.99 23.26
N THR A 19 9.47 -0.34 23.99
CA THR A 19 8.08 -0.10 23.54
C THR A 19 7.70 1.38 23.52
N GLY A 20 8.64 2.30 23.71
CA GLY A 20 8.32 3.71 23.75
C GLY A 20 9.53 4.62 23.69
N VAL A 21 9.29 5.82 23.17
CA VAL A 21 10.31 6.84 22.95
C VAL A 21 9.99 8.13 23.73
N THR A 22 11.03 8.87 24.03
CA THR A 22 11.00 10.24 24.55
C THR A 22 10.65 11.23 23.45
N ARG A 23 10.21 12.42 23.87
CA ARG A 23 9.96 13.53 22.94
C ARG A 23 11.23 14.00 22.24
N THR A 24 12.38 13.95 22.92
CA THR A 24 13.68 14.32 22.34
C THR A 24 14.04 13.42 21.16
N THR A 25 13.78 12.12 21.28
CA THR A 25 14.05 11.16 20.20
C THR A 25 13.09 11.37 19.02
N ALA A 26 11.81 11.57 19.30
CA ALA A 26 10.83 11.88 18.24
C ALA A 26 11.16 13.18 17.48
N LYS A 27 11.59 14.24 18.19
CA LYS A 27 12.04 15.50 17.57
C LYS A 27 13.25 15.32 16.68
N ARG A 28 14.27 14.59 17.13
CA ARG A 28 15.45 14.31 16.32
C ARG A 28 15.10 13.53 15.05
N LEU A 29 14.19 12.56 15.14
CA LEU A 29 13.69 11.84 13.97
C LEU A 29 12.97 12.78 13.01
N ALA A 30 12.12 13.66 13.53
CA ALA A 30 11.40 14.65 12.74
C ALA A 30 12.36 15.59 11.99
N GLU A 31 13.38 16.10 12.68
CA GLU A 31 14.44 16.93 12.09
C GLU A 31 15.23 16.22 10.99
N VAL A 32 15.65 14.97 11.22
CA VAL A 32 16.42 14.18 10.24
C VAL A 32 15.59 13.85 9.01
N LEU A 33 14.30 13.58 9.19
CA LEU A 33 13.37 13.24 8.10
C LEU A 33 12.76 14.47 7.42
N GLY A 34 12.98 15.68 7.97
CA GLY A 34 12.39 16.91 7.45
C GLY A 34 10.85 16.96 7.58
N VAL A 35 10.28 16.29 8.58
CA VAL A 35 8.84 16.24 8.86
C VAL A 35 8.53 16.69 10.28
N ASP A 36 7.26 16.78 10.66
CA ASP A 36 6.87 17.09 12.05
C ASP A 36 6.76 15.82 12.92
N GLU A 37 6.63 16.01 14.25
CA GLU A 37 6.51 14.91 15.22
C GLU A 37 5.30 13.99 14.91
N THR A 38 4.19 14.55 14.43
CA THR A 38 2.95 13.82 14.12
C THR A 38 3.17 12.89 12.92
N GLN A 39 3.85 13.38 11.89
CA GLN A 39 4.16 12.66 10.68
C GLN A 39 5.15 11.51 10.95
N VAL A 40 6.10 11.71 11.86
CA VAL A 40 6.97 10.61 12.34
C VAL A 40 6.13 9.49 12.96
N ILE A 41 5.14 9.84 13.79
CA ILE A 41 4.26 8.83 14.41
C ILE A 41 3.45 8.08 13.35
N HIS A 42 2.90 8.78 12.35
CA HIS A 42 2.20 8.13 11.23
C HIS A 42 3.12 7.20 10.43
N LEU A 43 4.34 7.64 10.13
CA LEU A 43 5.31 6.83 9.39
C LEU A 43 5.70 5.56 10.17
N ALA A 44 5.98 5.69 11.47
CA ALA A 44 6.31 4.55 12.32
C ALA A 44 5.16 3.55 12.43
N LEU A 45 3.91 4.04 12.55
CA LEU A 45 2.73 3.18 12.57
C LEU A 45 2.49 2.50 11.22
N HIS A 46 2.72 3.20 10.10
CA HIS A 46 2.65 2.58 8.78
C HIS A 46 3.69 1.46 8.66
N GLU A 47 4.94 1.72 9.04
CA GLU A 47 5.98 0.71 8.94
C GLU A 47 5.67 -0.51 9.80
N LEU A 48 5.13 -0.29 11.01
CA LEU A 48 4.67 -1.38 11.89
C LEU A 48 3.49 -2.13 11.28
N ALA A 49 2.53 -1.43 10.68
CA ALA A 49 1.38 -2.04 10.01
C ALA A 49 1.83 -2.94 8.86
N THR A 50 2.77 -2.48 8.02
CA THR A 50 3.39 -3.28 6.96
C THR A 50 4.07 -4.53 7.52
N LYS A 51 4.74 -4.44 8.67
CA LYS A 51 5.45 -5.59 9.26
C LYS A 51 4.53 -6.60 9.96
N VAL A 52 3.43 -6.14 10.55
CA VAL A 52 2.62 -6.95 11.50
C VAL A 52 1.25 -7.33 10.94
N LEU A 53 0.63 -6.46 10.16
CA LEU A 53 -0.70 -6.74 9.62
C LEU A 53 -0.58 -7.60 8.35
N PRO A 54 -1.53 -8.51 8.11
CA PRO A 54 -1.60 -9.24 6.84
C PRO A 54 -1.67 -8.25 5.68
N GLN A 55 -0.67 -8.27 4.82
CA GLN A 55 -0.72 -7.59 3.54
C GLN A 55 -1.31 -8.53 2.50
N TYR A 56 -1.94 -7.96 1.47
CA TYR A 56 -2.19 -8.74 0.26
C TYR A 56 -0.86 -9.32 -0.23
N GLU A 57 -0.88 -10.58 -0.64
CA GLU A 57 0.29 -11.17 -1.30
C GLU A 57 0.68 -10.27 -2.47
N ALA A 58 1.99 -10.06 -2.64
CA ALA A 58 2.48 -9.38 -3.81
C ALA A 58 1.95 -10.12 -5.04
N ASP A 59 1.45 -9.37 -6.02
CA ASP A 59 0.97 -9.96 -7.26
C ASP A 59 2.09 -10.83 -7.85
N GLU A 60 1.73 -12.00 -8.38
CA GLU A 60 2.64 -12.95 -9.05
C GLU A 60 3.21 -12.40 -10.38
N GLY A 61 3.02 -11.10 -10.60
CA GLY A 61 3.39 -10.37 -11.78
C GLY A 61 2.46 -10.66 -12.96
N ALA A 62 2.85 -10.14 -14.12
CA ALA A 62 2.12 -10.39 -15.35
C ALA A 62 2.09 -11.89 -15.69
N LEU A 63 0.94 -12.37 -16.19
CA LEU A 63 0.78 -13.74 -16.65
C LEU A 63 1.90 -14.16 -17.61
N THR A 64 2.50 -15.31 -17.34
CA THR A 64 3.50 -15.92 -18.23
C THR A 64 2.89 -16.23 -19.60
N LYS A 65 3.74 -16.31 -20.64
CA LYS A 65 3.30 -16.70 -21.99
C LYS A 65 2.59 -18.07 -21.99
N ALA A 66 3.01 -18.99 -21.14
CA ALA A 66 2.40 -20.31 -20.99
C ALA A 66 0.97 -20.19 -20.44
N GLN A 67 0.78 -19.43 -19.35
CA GLN A 67 -0.55 -19.16 -18.77
C GLN A 67 -1.46 -18.44 -19.77
N LEU A 68 -0.96 -17.42 -20.47
CA LEU A 68 -1.70 -16.75 -21.54
C LEU A 68 -2.12 -17.71 -22.65
N SER A 69 -1.24 -18.64 -23.04
CA SER A 69 -1.57 -19.64 -24.07
C SER A 69 -2.65 -20.61 -23.60
N GLN A 70 -2.65 -20.99 -22.33
CA GLN A 70 -3.65 -21.87 -21.75
C GLN A 70 -5.01 -21.18 -21.65
N ILE A 71 -5.03 -19.90 -21.23
CA ILE A 71 -6.24 -19.07 -21.22
C ILE A 71 -6.82 -18.93 -22.63
N LYS A 72 -5.98 -18.65 -23.63
CA LYS A 72 -6.44 -18.56 -25.04
C LYS A 72 -7.02 -19.87 -25.56
N LYS A 73 -6.55 -21.02 -25.07
CA LYS A 73 -7.06 -22.36 -25.44
C LYS A 73 -8.37 -22.69 -24.72
N SER A 74 -8.53 -22.30 -23.46
CA SER A 74 -9.72 -22.59 -22.66
C SER A 74 -10.86 -21.59 -22.88
N ALA A 75 -10.53 -20.35 -23.28
CA ALA A 75 -11.52 -19.33 -23.53
C ALA A 75 -12.40 -19.71 -24.75
N PRO A 76 -13.74 -19.63 -24.63
CA PRO A 76 -14.62 -19.84 -25.77
C PRO A 76 -14.34 -18.75 -26.82
N LYS A 77 -14.15 -19.16 -28.07
CA LYS A 77 -14.06 -18.21 -29.19
C LYS A 77 -15.34 -17.37 -29.23
N ALA A 78 -15.20 -16.06 -29.24
CA ALA A 78 -16.35 -15.16 -29.36
C ALA A 78 -17.16 -15.55 -30.61
N LYS A 79 -18.46 -15.83 -30.42
CA LYS A 79 -19.35 -16.29 -31.50
C LYS A 79 -19.82 -15.15 -32.43
N GLY A 80 -19.08 -14.05 -32.48
CA GLY A 80 -19.41 -12.83 -33.21
C GLY A 80 -19.57 -11.62 -32.28
N GLY A 81 -19.29 -10.44 -32.84
CA GLY A 81 -19.34 -9.15 -32.16
C GLY A 81 -18.19 -8.25 -32.60
N THR A 82 -18.47 -6.95 -32.76
CA THR A 82 -17.45 -5.92 -33.03
C THR A 82 -17.17 -5.16 -31.75
N VAL A 83 -15.91 -4.89 -31.45
CA VAL A 83 -15.52 -4.04 -30.32
C VAL A 83 -16.15 -2.65 -30.54
N ARG A 84 -17.05 -2.23 -29.64
CA ARG A 84 -17.72 -0.92 -29.72
C ARG A 84 -16.85 0.23 -29.22
N SER A 85 -16.04 -0.03 -28.20
CA SER A 85 -15.06 0.90 -27.64
C SER A 85 -14.00 0.11 -26.87
N SER A 86 -12.76 0.60 -26.89
CA SER A 86 -11.64 0.05 -26.13
C SER A 86 -11.00 1.17 -25.31
N LEU A 87 -10.66 0.86 -24.06
CA LEU A 87 -9.89 1.74 -23.17
C LEU A 87 -8.38 1.69 -23.47
N PHE A 88 -7.94 0.69 -24.21
CA PHE A 88 -6.56 0.53 -24.65
C PHE A 88 -6.45 0.85 -26.14
N GLU A 89 -5.39 1.55 -26.52
CA GLU A 89 -5.00 1.68 -27.92
C GLU A 89 -4.74 0.29 -28.49
N MET A 90 -5.49 -0.07 -29.53
CA MET A 90 -5.25 -1.32 -30.24
C MET A 90 -4.11 -1.08 -31.22
N GLU A 91 -2.90 -1.50 -30.86
CA GLU A 91 -1.76 -1.50 -31.78
C GLU A 91 -2.07 -2.50 -32.91
N SER A 92 -2.13 -1.99 -34.15
CA SER A 92 -2.30 -2.82 -35.35
C SER A 92 -1.06 -3.68 -35.56
N ALA A 93 -1.30 -4.98 -35.72
CA ALA A 93 -0.32 -6.07 -35.81
C ALA A 93 0.86 -5.84 -36.76
#